data_AF-A0A2H0CCM0-F1
#
_entry.id   AF-A0A2H0CCM0-F1
#
_cell.length_a   1.000
_cell.length_b   1.000
_cell.length_c   1.000
_cell.angle_alpha   90.00
_cell.angle_beta   90.00
_cell.angle_gamma   90.00
#
_symmetry.space_group_name_H-M   'P 1'
#
loop_
_entity.id
_entity.type
_entity.pdbx_description
1 polymer ?
#
loop_
_entity_poly.entity_id
_entity_poly.type
_entity_poly.pdbx_seq_one_letter_code
_entity_poly.pdbx_strand_id
1 'polypeptide(L)'
;MRRIKRFFLFVIGVSIIFSVHGVYATGFARARYDAAVRYIKHKQPDFALMEFRSLLREFPKSPFAQKSLFAIAEYYYDHGMHKDAIENFTRRLKDNSDLEANIIAKVYLLKILKEIESPSQEEKEMLGGVKKELSSESAFLSFSEYKKTCYRSASLNKFKIIRHADSVDIYRNNQFFINIPQ
;
A
#
# COMPACT_ATOMS: atom_id res chain seq x y z
N MET A 1 -49.04 -21.18 0.92
CA MET A 1 -48.01 -20.69 -0.03
C MET A 1 -47.80 -19.16 -0.12
N ARG A 2 -48.57 -18.28 0.56
CA ARG A 2 -48.38 -16.81 0.48
C ARG A 2 -47.25 -16.22 1.37
N ARG A 3 -46.88 -16.88 2.48
CA ARG A 3 -45.86 -16.36 3.43
C ARG A 3 -44.42 -16.40 2.87
N ILE A 4 -44.06 -17.43 2.10
CA ILE A 4 -42.72 -17.59 1.51
C ILE A 4 -42.42 -16.50 0.48
N LYS A 5 -43.40 -16.08 -0.34
CA LYS A 5 -43.23 -15.00 -1.33
C LYS A 5 -42.94 -13.63 -0.70
N ARG A 6 -43.55 -13.33 0.46
CA ARG A 6 -43.32 -12.07 1.19
C ARG A 6 -41.94 -12.03 1.86
N PHE A 7 -41.49 -13.17 2.39
CA PHE A 7 -40.14 -13.30 2.94
C PHE A 7 -39.07 -13.17 1.84
N PHE A 8 -39.30 -13.78 0.67
CA PHE A 8 -38.40 -13.69 -0.48
C PHE A 8 -38.28 -12.25 -1.03
N LEU A 9 -39.41 -11.53 -1.16
CA LEU A 9 -39.41 -10.11 -1.53
C LEU A 9 -38.69 -9.21 -0.51
N PHE A 10 -38.80 -9.52 0.78
CA PHE A 10 -38.10 -8.78 1.84
C PHE A 10 -36.59 -9.01 1.80
N VAL A 11 -36.14 -10.26 1.59
CA VAL A 11 -34.71 -10.61 1.47
C VAL A 11 -34.09 -9.96 0.21
N ILE A 12 -34.81 -9.92 -0.91
CA ILE A 12 -34.35 -9.22 -2.13
C ILE A 12 -34.25 -7.71 -1.88
N GLY A 13 -35.24 -7.10 -1.21
CA GLY A 13 -35.22 -5.67 -0.86
C GLY A 13 -34.04 -5.30 0.04
N VAL A 14 -33.76 -6.10 1.07
CA VAL A 14 -32.59 -5.92 1.95
C VAL A 14 -31.27 -6.11 1.20
N SER A 15 -31.20 -7.08 0.27
CA SER A 15 -30.03 -7.31 -0.58
C SER A 15 -29.75 -6.13 -1.54
N ILE A 16 -30.80 -5.52 -2.11
CA ILE A 16 -30.68 -4.32 -2.94
C ILE A 16 -30.19 -3.13 -2.10
N ILE A 17 -30.74 -2.94 -0.88
CA ILE A 17 -30.28 -1.88 0.03
C ILE A 17 -28.81 -2.09 0.41
N PHE A 18 -28.37 -3.32 0.69
CA PHE A 18 -26.96 -3.63 1.00
C PHE A 18 -26.02 -3.38 -0.20
N SER A 19 -26.48 -3.72 -1.41
CA SER A 19 -25.73 -3.52 -2.67
C SER A 19 -25.57 -2.03 -3.00
N VAL A 20 -26.61 -1.24 -2.76
CA VAL A 20 -26.63 0.22 -2.90
C VAL A 20 -25.57 0.85 -1.97
N HIS A 21 -25.55 0.52 -0.68
CA HIS A 21 -24.57 1.07 0.27
C HIS A 21 -23.11 0.85 -0.17
N GLY A 22 -22.80 -0.31 -0.76
CA GLY A 22 -21.46 -0.60 -1.30
C GLY A 22 -21.06 0.35 -2.43
N VAL A 23 -21.95 0.58 -3.39
CA VAL A 23 -21.68 1.47 -4.54
C VAL A 23 -21.56 2.93 -4.09
N TYR A 24 -22.46 3.44 -3.23
CA TYR A 24 -22.39 4.81 -2.73
C TYR A 24 -21.10 5.08 -1.94
N ALA A 25 -20.70 4.15 -1.06
CA ALA A 25 -19.45 4.29 -0.29
C ALA A 25 -18.21 4.35 -1.21
N THR A 26 -18.19 3.60 -2.31
CA THR A 26 -17.06 3.65 -3.26
C THR A 26 -16.94 4.97 -4.01
N GLY A 27 -18.05 5.65 -4.30
CA GLY A 27 -18.07 6.97 -4.94
C GLY A 27 -17.44 8.05 -4.06
N PHE A 28 -17.84 8.13 -2.79
CA PHE A 28 -17.27 9.08 -1.83
C PHE A 28 -15.79 8.78 -1.53
N ALA A 29 -15.44 7.50 -1.36
CA ALA A 29 -14.05 7.10 -1.17
C ALA A 29 -13.17 7.50 -2.37
N ARG A 30 -13.66 7.33 -3.59
CA ARG A 30 -12.97 7.79 -4.80
C ARG A 30 -12.76 9.30 -4.78
N ALA A 31 -13.81 10.08 -4.50
CA ALA A 31 -13.74 11.54 -4.49
C ALA A 31 -12.70 12.06 -3.47
N ARG A 32 -12.66 11.46 -2.27
CA ARG A 32 -11.65 11.73 -1.24
C ARG A 32 -10.25 11.36 -1.70
N TYR A 33 -10.07 10.17 -2.27
CA TYR A 33 -8.78 9.73 -2.81
C TYR A 33 -8.27 10.68 -3.91
N ASP A 34 -9.14 11.06 -4.84
CA ASP A 34 -8.80 11.96 -5.94
C ASP A 34 -8.47 13.36 -5.42
N ALA A 35 -9.17 13.85 -4.38
CA ALA A 35 -8.82 15.09 -3.70
C ALA A 35 -7.42 15.05 -3.08
N ALA A 36 -7.09 13.98 -2.37
CA ALA A 36 -5.77 13.77 -1.81
C ALA A 36 -4.67 13.79 -2.90
N VAL A 37 -4.88 13.05 -4.00
CA VAL A 37 -3.95 13.03 -5.14
C VAL A 37 -3.82 14.41 -5.80
N ARG A 38 -4.90 15.21 -5.87
CA ARG A 38 -4.82 16.61 -6.34
C ARG A 38 -3.96 17.46 -5.41
N TYR A 39 -4.14 17.35 -4.09
CA TYR A 39 -3.29 18.07 -3.13
C TYR A 39 -1.81 17.72 -3.28
N ILE A 40 -1.46 16.45 -3.49
CA ILE A 40 -0.06 16.06 -3.81
C ILE A 40 0.44 16.77 -5.08
N LYS A 41 -0.36 16.80 -6.15
CA LYS A 41 0.00 17.51 -7.40
C LYS A 41 0.24 19.01 -7.18
N HIS A 42 -0.50 19.62 -6.25
CA HIS A 42 -0.34 21.01 -5.86
C HIS A 42 0.74 21.24 -4.79
N LYS A 43 1.58 20.23 -4.50
CA LYS A 43 2.65 20.29 -3.49
C LYS A 43 2.13 20.62 -2.09
N GLN A 44 0.95 20.11 -1.77
CA GLN A 44 0.26 20.28 -0.49
C GLN A 44 0.11 18.92 0.23
N PRO A 45 1.21 18.30 0.66
CA PRO A 45 1.18 16.93 1.21
C PRO A 45 0.42 16.80 2.52
N ASP A 46 0.39 17.85 3.36
CA ASP A 46 -0.36 17.84 4.63
C ASP A 46 -1.87 17.71 4.42
N PHE A 47 -2.40 18.47 3.46
CA PHE A 47 -3.82 18.38 3.08
C PHE A 47 -4.14 17.02 2.45
N ALA A 48 -3.22 16.46 1.65
CA ALA A 48 -3.38 15.12 1.11
C ALA A 48 -3.43 14.06 2.24
N LEU A 49 -2.57 14.18 3.24
CA LEU A 49 -2.57 13.31 4.42
C LEU A 49 -3.92 13.34 5.15
N MET A 50 -4.50 14.53 5.34
CA MET A 50 -5.82 14.69 5.95
C MET A 50 -6.92 13.97 5.18
N GLU A 51 -6.93 14.08 3.86
CA GLU A 51 -7.90 13.41 3.00
C GLU A 51 -7.73 11.88 3.01
N PHE A 52 -6.49 11.38 2.95
CA PHE A 52 -6.22 9.94 3.05
C PHE A 52 -6.63 9.36 4.41
N ARG A 53 -6.37 10.08 5.51
CA ARG A 53 -6.79 9.65 6.85
C ARG A 53 -8.31 9.65 6.99
N SER A 54 -8.99 10.67 6.46
CA SER A 54 -10.45 10.72 6.44
C SER A 54 -11.05 9.55 5.65
N LEU A 55 -10.46 9.24 4.49
CA LEU A 55 -10.85 8.08 3.69
C LEU A 55 -10.75 6.77 4.48
N LEU A 56 -9.64 6.55 5.21
CA LEU A 56 -9.48 5.33 6.01
C LEU A 56 -10.43 5.25 7.21
N ARG A 57 -10.86 6.39 7.75
CA ARG A 57 -11.80 6.46 8.86
C ARG A 57 -13.23 6.19 8.41
N GLU A 58 -13.64 6.83 7.32
CA GLU A 58 -15.00 6.77 6.79
C GLU A 58 -15.23 5.54 5.90
N PHE A 59 -14.22 5.13 5.13
CA PHE A 59 -14.30 4.08 4.11
C PHE A 59 -13.16 3.04 4.21
N PRO A 60 -12.95 2.39 5.37
CA PRO A 60 -11.81 1.49 5.61
C PRO A 60 -11.77 0.26 4.70
N LYS A 61 -12.91 -0.15 4.13
CA LYS A 61 -13.04 -1.31 3.23
C LYS A 61 -13.07 -0.91 1.75
N SER A 62 -12.88 0.37 1.43
CA SER A 62 -12.89 0.83 0.04
C SER A 62 -11.67 0.31 -0.73
N PRO A 63 -11.75 0.17 -2.07
CA PRO A 63 -10.60 -0.22 -2.89
C PRO A 63 -9.46 0.82 -2.85
N PHE A 64 -9.69 2.00 -2.28
CA PHE A 64 -8.69 3.06 -2.11
C PHE A 64 -7.98 3.01 -0.75
N ALA A 65 -8.45 2.18 0.18
CA ALA A 65 -7.89 2.12 1.53
C ALA A 65 -6.41 1.71 1.50
N GLN A 66 -6.05 0.65 0.76
CA GLN A 66 -4.65 0.21 0.68
C GLN A 66 -3.72 1.24 0.05
N LYS A 67 -4.18 1.91 -1.01
CA LYS A 67 -3.43 3.00 -1.66
C LYS A 67 -3.26 4.19 -0.73
N SER A 68 -4.25 4.47 0.11
CA SER A 68 -4.21 5.56 1.10
C SER A 68 -3.27 5.23 2.24
N LEU A 69 -3.28 3.99 2.76
CA LEU A 69 -2.31 3.52 3.76
C LEU A 69 -0.88 3.66 3.25
N PHE A 70 -0.62 3.25 2.00
CA PHE A 70 0.70 3.43 1.38
C PHE A 70 1.11 4.90 1.33
N ALA A 71 0.22 5.80 0.89
CA ALA A 71 0.50 7.23 0.79
C ALA A 71 0.79 7.87 2.15
N ILE A 72 0.02 7.50 3.17
CA ILE A 72 0.23 7.92 4.56
C ILE A 72 1.60 7.43 5.06
N ALA A 73 1.94 6.17 4.80
CA ALA A 73 3.22 5.61 5.20
C ALA A 73 4.41 6.31 4.52
N GLU A 74 4.30 6.63 3.22
CA GLU A 74 5.30 7.44 2.51
C GLU A 74 5.44 8.84 3.09
N TYR A 75 4.32 9.49 3.40
CA TYR A 75 4.35 10.78 4.08
C TYR A 75 5.16 10.69 5.37
N TYR A 76 4.87 9.71 6.22
CA TYR A 76 5.60 9.56 7.49
C TYR A 76 7.08 9.24 7.29
N TYR A 77 7.40 8.40 6.31
CA TYR A 77 8.79 8.11 5.96
C TYR A 77 9.54 9.38 5.55
N ASP A 78 8.94 10.19 4.67
CA ASP A 78 9.55 11.44 4.18
C ASP A 78 9.76 12.50 5.28
N HIS A 79 9.01 12.40 6.38
CA HIS A 79 9.12 13.28 7.55
C HIS A 79 9.94 12.67 8.69
N GLY A 80 10.62 11.54 8.47
CA GLY A 80 11.44 10.86 9.50
C GLY A 80 10.64 10.20 10.62
N MET A 81 9.32 10.09 10.47
CA MET A 81 8.42 9.45 11.44
C MET A 81 8.40 7.93 11.21
N HIS A 82 9.53 7.29 11.48
CA HIS A 82 9.76 5.88 11.15
C HIS A 82 8.75 4.91 11.78
N LYS A 83 8.35 5.14 13.04
CA LYS A 83 7.37 4.29 13.74
C LYS A 83 6.01 4.29 13.05
N ASP A 84 5.48 5.48 12.76
CA ASP A 84 4.21 5.63 12.03
C ASP A 84 4.29 5.04 10.62
N ALA A 85 5.43 5.20 9.94
CA ALA A 85 5.65 4.62 8.62
C ALA A 85 5.60 3.08 8.67
N ILE A 86 6.31 2.47 9.62
CA ILE A 86 6.30 1.01 9.84
C ILE A 86 4.88 0.51 10.11
N GLU A 87 4.13 1.16 10.98
CA GLU A 87 2.76 0.77 11.31
C GLU A 87 1.86 0.77 10.07
N ASN A 88 1.90 1.85 9.27
CA ASN A 88 1.03 1.99 8.10
C ASN A 88 1.43 1.04 6.96
N PHE A 89 2.72 0.83 6.71
CA PHE A 89 3.17 -0.18 5.74
C PHE A 89 2.79 -1.60 6.18
N THR A 90 2.94 -1.93 7.46
CA THR A 90 2.58 -3.25 8.01
C THR A 90 1.07 -3.47 7.93
N ARG A 91 0.27 -2.46 8.28
CA ARG A 91 -1.20 -2.52 8.15
C ARG A 91 -1.62 -2.75 6.71
N ARG A 92 -0.94 -2.12 5.76
CA ARG A 92 -1.20 -2.29 4.32
C ARG A 92 -0.89 -3.72 3.84
N LEU A 93 0.21 -4.30 4.32
CA LEU A 93 0.65 -5.65 3.94
C LEU A 93 -0.27 -6.78 4.43
N LYS A 94 -1.29 -6.49 5.24
CA LYS A 94 -2.34 -7.47 5.58
C LYS A 94 -3.18 -7.90 4.38
N ASP A 95 -3.12 -7.15 3.28
CA ASP A 95 -3.80 -7.44 2.02
C ASP A 95 -2.77 -7.72 0.92
N ASN A 96 -2.92 -8.86 0.24
CA ASN A 96 -1.97 -9.34 -0.77
C ASN A 96 -2.41 -9.07 -2.22
N SER A 97 -3.41 -8.21 -2.44
CA SER A 97 -3.98 -7.97 -3.78
C SER A 97 -3.11 -7.15 -4.73
N ASP A 98 -2.21 -6.30 -4.24
CA ASP A 98 -1.32 -5.44 -5.06
C ASP A 98 0.15 -5.81 -4.81
N LEU A 99 0.67 -6.74 -5.61
CA LEU A 99 2.00 -7.36 -5.45
C LEU A 99 3.13 -6.33 -5.59
N GLU A 100 3.07 -5.45 -6.59
CA GLU A 100 4.10 -4.44 -6.80
C GLU A 100 4.15 -3.45 -5.63
N ALA A 101 3.01 -2.97 -5.16
CA ALA A 101 2.98 -2.09 -4.00
C ALA A 101 3.37 -2.83 -2.71
N ASN A 102 3.12 -4.15 -2.59
CA ASN A 102 3.61 -4.96 -1.47
C ASN A 102 5.13 -4.99 -1.45
N ILE A 103 5.76 -5.26 -2.60
CA ILE A 103 7.21 -5.24 -2.73
C ILE A 103 7.78 -3.88 -2.30
N ILE A 104 7.21 -2.77 -2.80
CA ILE A 104 7.72 -1.45 -2.43
C ILE A 104 7.48 -1.14 -0.94
N ALA A 105 6.36 -1.56 -0.35
CA ALA A 105 6.12 -1.39 1.07
C ALA A 105 7.15 -2.15 1.92
N LYS A 106 7.45 -3.41 1.55
CA LYS A 106 8.52 -4.21 2.18
C LYS A 106 9.89 -3.55 2.04
N VAL A 107 10.16 -2.95 0.88
CA VAL A 107 11.40 -2.21 0.61
C VAL A 107 11.54 -0.97 1.49
N TYR A 108 10.46 -0.21 1.70
CA TYR A 108 10.45 0.88 2.67
C TYR A 108 10.73 0.38 4.09
N LEU A 109 10.09 -0.71 4.52
CA LEU A 109 10.36 -1.31 5.83
C LEU A 109 11.83 -1.69 5.97
N LEU A 110 12.41 -2.39 4.98
CA LEU A 110 13.85 -2.71 4.98
C LEU A 110 14.73 -1.47 5.07
N LYS A 111 14.38 -0.41 4.33
CA LYS A 111 15.13 0.85 4.33
C LYS A 111 15.11 1.50 5.70
N ILE A 112 13.93 1.64 6.30
CA ILE A 112 13.75 2.20 7.65
C ILE A 112 14.55 1.37 8.67
N LEU A 113 14.39 0.04 8.65
CA LEU A 113 15.06 -0.85 9.60
C LEU A 113 16.59 -0.82 9.50
N LYS A 114 17.14 -0.54 8.30
CA LYS A 114 18.58 -0.34 8.11
C LYS A 114 19.06 1.03 8.62
N GLU A 115 18.19 2.03 8.64
CA GLU A 115 18.49 3.39 9.12
C GLU A 115 18.38 3.50 10.64
N ILE A 116 17.68 2.57 11.30
CA ILE A 116 17.62 2.48 12.77
C ILE A 116 18.97 1.97 13.30
N GLU A 117 19.64 2.78 14.11
CA GLU A 117 20.97 2.47 14.68
C GLU A 117 20.98 1.24 15.60
N SER A 118 19.90 1.03 16.35
CA SER A 118 19.77 -0.06 17.32
C SER A 118 18.39 -0.71 17.20
N PRO A 119 18.17 -1.58 16.19
CA PRO A 119 16.90 -2.23 15.99
C PRO A 119 16.61 -3.17 17.16
N SER A 120 15.38 -3.09 17.66
CA SER A 120 14.82 -4.03 18.63
C SER A 120 14.83 -5.46 18.09
N GLN A 121 14.66 -6.44 18.97
CA GLN A 121 14.61 -7.84 18.57
C GLN A 121 13.46 -8.10 17.57
N GLU A 122 12.30 -7.48 17.78
CA GLU A 122 11.14 -7.54 16.90
C GLU A 122 11.46 -6.99 15.50
N GLU A 123 12.16 -5.85 15.42
CA GLU A 123 12.59 -5.23 14.17
C GLU A 123 13.59 -6.10 13.40
N LYS A 124 14.49 -6.80 14.10
CA LYS A 124 15.42 -7.77 13.49
C LYS A 124 14.69 -8.99 12.93
N GLU A 125 13.70 -9.50 13.65
CA GLU A 125 12.87 -10.62 13.19
C GLU A 125 12.03 -10.22 11.97
N MET A 126 11.44 -9.02 12.00
CA MET A 126 10.75 -8.43 10.86
C MET A 126 11.71 -8.28 9.66
N LEU A 127 12.94 -7.79 9.87
CA LEU A 127 13.95 -7.68 8.82
C LEU A 127 14.25 -9.04 8.18
N GLY A 128 14.42 -10.09 8.99
CA GLY A 128 14.64 -11.45 8.52
C GLY A 128 13.47 -12.00 7.70
N GLY A 129 12.24 -11.82 8.18
CA GLY A 129 11.02 -12.23 7.48
C GLY A 129 10.85 -11.50 6.15
N VAL A 130 10.98 -10.18 6.15
CA VAL A 130 10.83 -9.34 4.95
C VAL A 130 11.90 -9.68 3.90
N LYS A 131 13.16 -9.89 4.30
CA LYS A 131 14.22 -10.32 3.38
C LYS A 131 13.88 -11.68 2.74
N LYS A 132 13.50 -12.67 3.54
CA LYS A 132 13.16 -14.01 3.06
C LYS A 132 12.00 -13.99 2.08
N GLU A 133 10.95 -13.22 2.37
CA GLU A 133 9.81 -13.07 1.48
C GLU A 133 10.21 -12.43 0.15
N LEU A 134 10.99 -11.34 0.18
CA LEU A 134 11.46 -10.67 -1.03
C LEU A 134 12.34 -11.58 -1.89
N SER A 135 13.24 -12.37 -1.27
CA SER A 135 14.06 -13.37 -1.97
C SER A 135 13.19 -14.46 -2.62
N SER A 136 12.12 -14.88 -1.95
CA SER A 136 11.19 -15.89 -2.51
C SER A 136 10.36 -15.33 -3.67
N GLU A 137 9.91 -14.08 -3.58
CA GLU A 137 9.16 -13.41 -4.66
C GLU A 137 10.06 -13.13 -5.88
N SER A 138 11.35 -12.86 -5.67
CA SER A 138 12.31 -12.68 -6.76
C SER A 138 12.62 -13.96 -7.52
N ALA A 139 12.57 -15.13 -6.87
CA ALA A 139 12.85 -16.43 -7.52
C ALA A 139 11.86 -16.77 -8.65
N PHE A 140 10.60 -16.30 -8.55
CA PHE A 140 9.56 -16.54 -9.56
C PHE A 140 9.75 -15.71 -10.86
N LEU A 141 10.57 -14.66 -10.83
CA LEU A 141 10.72 -13.69 -11.93
C LEU A 141 11.97 -13.93 -12.81
N SER A 142 12.65 -15.07 -12.60
CA SER A 142 13.98 -15.39 -13.14
C SER A 142 14.07 -15.68 -14.65
N PHE A 143 12.95 -15.83 -15.38
CA PHE A 143 12.99 -16.34 -16.76
C PHE A 143 13.24 -15.33 -17.89
N SER A 144 13.75 -14.11 -17.62
CA SER A 144 14.26 -13.23 -18.68
C SER A 144 15.32 -12.26 -18.16
N GLU A 145 16.44 -12.12 -18.89
CA GLU A 145 17.73 -11.53 -18.49
C GLU A 145 17.75 -10.13 -17.83
N TYR A 146 16.62 -9.39 -17.76
CA TYR A 146 16.44 -8.27 -16.83
C TYR A 146 14.94 -7.86 -16.80
N LYS A 147 14.23 -8.08 -15.68
CA LYS A 147 12.84 -7.59 -15.54
C LYS A 147 12.82 -6.25 -14.82
N LYS A 148 12.73 -5.15 -15.57
CA LYS A 148 12.49 -3.79 -15.03
C LYS A 148 11.01 -3.66 -14.65
N THR A 149 10.72 -3.60 -13.35
CA THR A 149 9.36 -3.29 -12.86
C THR A 149 9.29 -1.81 -12.48
N CYS A 150 8.24 -1.11 -12.93
CA CYS A 150 7.97 0.27 -12.55
C CYS A 150 6.69 0.33 -11.72
N TYR A 151 6.72 1.08 -10.62
CA TYR A 151 5.55 1.33 -9.78
C TYR A 151 5.40 2.84 -9.55
N ARG A 152 4.15 3.32 -9.46
CA ARG A 152 3.86 4.71 -9.13
C ARG A 152 2.86 4.78 -7.99
N SER A 153 3.28 5.39 -6.89
CA SER A 153 2.43 5.54 -5.71
C SER A 153 1.40 6.68 -5.86
N ALA A 154 0.44 6.73 -4.94
CA ALA A 154 -0.53 7.84 -4.86
C ALA A 154 0.16 9.18 -4.55
N SER A 155 1.29 9.15 -3.83
CA SER A 155 2.16 10.30 -3.56
C SER A 155 3.00 10.72 -4.78
N LEU A 156 2.74 10.13 -5.95
CA LEU A 156 3.41 10.38 -7.23
C LEU A 156 4.89 9.96 -7.28
N ASN A 157 5.37 9.25 -6.26
CA ASN A 157 6.71 8.68 -6.26
C ASN A 157 6.79 7.58 -7.33
N LYS A 158 7.87 7.61 -8.12
CA LYS A 158 8.15 6.61 -9.17
C LYS A 158 9.23 5.66 -8.69
N PHE A 159 8.95 4.37 -8.73
CA PHE A 159 9.90 3.32 -8.37
C PHE A 159 10.34 2.57 -9.60
N LYS A 160 11.64 2.30 -9.68
CA LYS A 160 12.24 1.41 -10.66
C LYS A 160 12.97 0.32 -9.91
N ILE A 161 12.55 -0.93 -10.11
CA ILE A 161 13.20 -2.11 -9.55
C ILE A 161 14.04 -2.74 -10.66
N ILE A 162 15.34 -2.88 -10.41
CA ILE A 162 16.32 -3.52 -11.29
C ILE A 162 16.82 -4.76 -10.56
N ARG A 163 16.65 -5.93 -11.17
CA ARG A 163 17.10 -7.20 -10.60
C ARG A 163 18.38 -7.63 -11.32
N HIS A 164 19.42 -7.86 -10.53
CA HIS A 164 20.70 -8.45 -10.94
C HIS A 164 20.74 -9.92 -10.49
N ALA A 165 21.80 -10.64 -10.88
CA ALA A 165 21.97 -12.05 -10.50
C ALA A 165 22.16 -12.25 -8.98
N ASP A 166 22.77 -11.27 -8.32
CA ASP A 166 23.19 -11.32 -6.91
C ASP A 166 22.49 -10.28 -6.03
N SER A 167 21.71 -9.38 -6.62
CA SER A 167 21.19 -8.22 -5.91
C SER A 167 19.97 -7.60 -6.59
N VAL A 168 19.26 -6.75 -5.85
CA VAL A 168 18.14 -5.97 -6.35
C VAL A 168 18.39 -4.50 -6.01
N ASP A 169 18.48 -3.68 -7.05
CA ASP A 169 18.61 -2.24 -6.96
C ASP A 169 17.25 -1.58 -7.13
N ILE A 170 16.93 -0.66 -6.22
CA ILE A 170 15.68 0.06 -6.24
C ILE A 170 15.98 1.55 -6.28
N TYR A 171 15.31 2.23 -7.20
CA TYR A 171 15.38 3.67 -7.37
C TYR A 171 14.01 4.28 -7.07
N ARG A 172 14.01 5.40 -6.35
CA ARG A 172 12.82 6.23 -6.08
C ARG A 172 13.05 7.59 -6.71
N ASN A 173 12.14 8.05 -7.55
CA ASN A 173 12.22 9.33 -8.26
C ASN A 173 13.57 9.53 -9.00
N ASN A 174 14.04 8.47 -9.66
CA ASN A 174 15.34 8.40 -10.36
C ASN A 174 16.58 8.52 -9.47
N GLN A 175 16.42 8.54 -8.14
CA GLN A 175 17.52 8.48 -7.18
C GLN A 175 17.66 7.07 -6.64
N PHE A 176 18.90 6.66 -6.38
CA PHE A 176 19.17 5.37 -5.74
C PHE A 176 18.50 5.35 -4.36
N PHE A 177 17.73 4.31 -4.07
CA PHE A 177 16.97 4.20 -2.84
C PHE A 177 17.58 3.14 -1.91
N ILE A 178 17.75 1.92 -2.40
CA ILE A 178 18.33 0.81 -1.63
C ILE A 178 18.82 -0.30 -2.56
N ASN A 179 19.92 -0.94 -2.14
CA ASN A 179 20.38 -2.22 -2.66
C ASN A 179 20.04 -3.35 -1.66
N ILE A 180 19.54 -4.46 -2.20
CA ILE A 180 19.18 -5.66 -1.45
C ILE A 180 19.98 -6.84 -2.03
N PRO A 181 21.04 -7.31 -1.36
CA PRO A 181 21.75 -8.52 -1.78
C PRO A 181 20.85 -9.76 -1.63
N GLN A 182 20.93 -10.70 -2.57
CA GLN A 182 20.19 -11.98 -2.56
C GLN A 182 20.95 -13.09 -1.86
#